data_AF-A0A1F3B567-F1
#
_entry.id   AF-A0A1F3B567-F1
#
_cell.length_a   1.000
_cell.length_b   1.000
_cell.length_c   1.000
_cell.angle_alpha   90.00
_cell.angle_beta   90.00
_cell.angle_gamma   90.00
#
_symmetry.space_group_name_H-M   'P 1'
#
loop_
_entity.id
_entity.type
_entity.pdbx_description
1 polymer ?
#
loop_
_entity_poly.entity_id
_entity_poly.type
_entity_poly.pdbx_seq_one_letter_code
_entity_poly.pdbx_strand_id
1 'polypeptide(L)'
;MYRMSAIGTMREPPPADWEHKNLAMSVQEHLEDVVVRYVQHHWLQRSRKRRLCLSAGVFANVLVNQRVAELAECGGVFVVPPMRDAGLASGAAL
;
A
#
# COMPACT_ATOMS: atom_id res chain seq x y z
N MET A 1 -10.25 4.90 19.47
CA MET A 1 -9.34 4.93 18.30
C MET A 1 -8.70 3.54 18.21
N TYR A 2 -9.35 2.60 17.52
CA TYR A 2 -8.93 1.20 17.47
C TYR A 2 -7.79 1.05 16.46
N ARG A 3 -6.56 1.30 16.89
CA ARG A 3 -5.34 1.20 16.08
C ARG A 3 -4.70 -0.18 16.23
N MET A 4 -4.28 -0.76 15.10
CA MET A 4 -3.38 -1.94 14.96
C MET A 4 -3.75 -3.27 15.65
N SER A 5 -4.90 -3.40 16.31
CA SER A 5 -5.29 -4.67 16.93
C SER A 5 -5.78 -5.72 15.91
N ALA A 6 -6.55 -5.31 14.89
CA ALA A 6 -7.47 -6.18 14.17
C ALA A 6 -6.84 -7.42 13.50
N ILE A 7 -5.65 -7.30 12.93
CA ILE A 7 -5.04 -8.38 12.14
C ILE A 7 -4.26 -9.35 13.03
N GLY A 8 -3.62 -8.83 14.09
CA GLY A 8 -3.08 -9.68 15.16
C GLY A 8 -4.20 -10.40 15.93
N THR A 9 -5.37 -9.77 16.09
CA THR A 9 -6.55 -10.33 16.74
C THR A 9 -7.45 -11.15 15.82
N MET A 10 -7.18 -11.31 14.52
CA MET A 10 -8.02 -12.16 13.64
C MET A 10 -7.98 -13.66 14.01
N ARG A 11 -7.14 -14.07 14.96
CA ARG A 11 -7.26 -15.37 15.62
C ARG A 11 -8.52 -15.49 16.48
N GLU A 12 -9.07 -14.36 16.89
CA GLU A 12 -10.33 -14.22 17.62
C GLU A 12 -11.37 -13.52 16.73
N PRO A 13 -12.66 -13.83 16.89
CA PRO A 13 -13.71 -13.15 16.16
C PRO A 13 -13.70 -11.64 16.49
N PRO A 14 -14.01 -10.77 15.52
CA PRO A 14 -14.12 -9.34 15.79
C PRO A 14 -15.21 -9.07 16.84
N PRO A 15 -15.10 -7.96 17.60
CA PRO A 15 -16.13 -7.54 18.54
C PRO A 15 -17.52 -7.48 17.89
N ALA A 16 -18.56 -7.86 18.63
CA ALA A 16 -19.91 -7.99 18.11
C ALA A 16 -20.53 -6.66 17.61
N ASP A 17 -20.01 -5.53 18.08
CA ASP A 17 -20.41 -4.18 17.69
C ASP A 17 -19.70 -3.67 16.43
N TRP A 18 -18.83 -4.48 15.81
CA TRP A 18 -18.15 -4.07 14.59
C TRP A 18 -19.07 -4.09 13.37
N GLU A 19 -19.00 -3.00 12.60
CA GLU A 19 -19.53 -2.95 11.25
C GLU A 19 -18.46 -3.34 10.22
N HIS A 20 -18.88 -3.76 9.03
CA HIS A 20 -17.99 -4.11 7.90
C HIS A 20 -16.95 -3.01 7.59
N LYS A 21 -17.31 -1.74 7.75
CA LYS A 21 -16.41 -0.58 7.57
C LYS A 21 -15.24 -0.57 8.56
N ASN A 22 -15.42 -1.06 9.78
CA ASN A 22 -14.37 -1.11 10.80
C ASN A 22 -13.31 -2.15 10.42
N LEU A 23 -13.75 -3.30 9.91
CA LEU A 23 -12.86 -4.33 9.38
C LEU A 23 -12.12 -3.83 8.13
N ALA A 24 -12.84 -3.23 7.18
CA ALA A 24 -12.26 -2.68 5.96
C ALA A 24 -11.18 -1.63 6.26
N MET A 25 -11.46 -0.70 7.19
CA MET A 25 -10.50 0.29 7.66
C MET A 25 -9.25 -0.37 8.26
N SER A 26 -9.44 -1.39 9.10
CA SER A 26 -8.32 -2.06 9.75
C SER A 26 -7.40 -2.78 8.76
N VAL A 27 -7.99 -3.43 7.74
CA VAL A 27 -7.22 -4.07 6.66
C VAL A 27 -6.51 -3.02 5.80
N GLN A 28 -7.18 -1.91 5.52
CA GLN A 28 -6.64 -0.79 4.76
C GLN A 28 -5.45 -0.14 5.49
N GLU A 29 -5.56 0.13 6.80
CA GLU A 29 -4.45 0.67 7.61
C GLU A 29 -3.24 -0.27 7.61
N HIS A 30 -3.47 -1.58 7.70
CA HIS A 30 -2.37 -2.54 7.65
C HIS A 30 -1.71 -2.62 6.28
N LEU A 31 -2.50 -2.58 5.21
CA LEU A 31 -1.98 -2.51 3.85
C LEU A 31 -1.09 -1.27 3.69
N GLU A 32 -1.56 -0.11 4.13
CA GLU A 32 -0.78 1.14 4.11
C GLU A 32 0.54 1.00 4.88
N ASP A 33 0.49 0.49 6.11
CA ASP A 33 1.66 0.30 6.98
C ASP A 33 2.68 -0.67 6.36
N VAL A 34 2.24 -1.82 5.84
CA VAL A 34 3.12 -2.78 5.17
C VAL A 34 3.78 -2.17 3.95
N VAL A 35 3.01 -1.50 3.08
CA VAL A 35 3.53 -0.89 1.85
C VAL A 35 4.50 0.25 2.18
N VAL A 36 4.14 1.15 3.10
CA VAL A 36 5.00 2.28 3.51
C VAL A 36 6.32 1.78 4.06
N ARG A 37 6.30 0.85 5.01
CA ARG A 37 7.54 0.29 5.58
C ARG A 37 8.40 -0.38 4.51
N TYR A 38 7.76 -1.13 3.60
CA TYR A 38 8.50 -1.81 2.54
C TYR A 38 9.20 -0.80 1.61
N VAL A 39 8.45 0.17 1.10
CA VAL A 39 8.98 1.20 0.19
C VAL A 39 10.06 2.03 0.88
N GLN A 40 9.83 2.46 2.12
CA GLN A 40 10.78 3.28 2.86
C GLN A 40 12.09 2.55 3.13
N HIS A 41 12.03 1.38 3.77
CA HIS A 41 13.25 0.68 4.21
C HIS A 41 13.95 -0.06 3.08
N HIS A 42 13.21 -0.82 2.27
CA HIS A 42 13.83 -1.70 1.28
C HIS A 42 14.14 -0.99 -0.03
N TRP A 43 13.39 0.04 -0.39
CA TRP A 43 13.62 0.75 -1.65
C TRP A 43 14.31 2.09 -1.45
N LEU A 44 13.67 3.06 -0.79
CA LEU A 44 14.17 4.43 -0.72
C LEU A 44 15.51 4.51 0.02
N GLN A 45 15.59 3.93 1.22
CA GLN A 45 16.80 4.00 2.05
C GLN A 45 17.95 3.16 1.47
N ARG A 46 17.65 1.96 0.95
CA ARG A 46 18.69 1.04 0.44
C ARG A 46 19.18 1.41 -0.96
N SER A 47 18.28 1.76 -1.88
CA SER A 47 18.66 2.07 -3.27
C SER A 47 19.13 3.51 -3.46
N ARG A 48 18.82 4.41 -2.51
CA ARG A 48 19.00 5.87 -2.59
C ARG A 48 18.28 6.52 -3.77
N LYS A 49 17.40 5.80 -4.48
CA LYS A 49 16.53 6.35 -5.53
C LYS A 49 15.31 6.97 -4.88
N ARG A 50 14.95 8.17 -5.33
CA ARG A 50 13.83 8.95 -4.76
C ARG A 50 12.55 8.93 -5.61
N ARG A 51 12.64 8.56 -6.89
CA ARG A 51 11.48 8.48 -7.79
C ARG A 51 10.99 7.03 -7.88
N LEU A 52 9.68 6.84 -7.73
CA LEU A 52 9.05 5.53 -7.69
C LEU A 52 8.12 5.33 -8.87
N CYS A 53 8.13 4.12 -9.44
CA CYS A 53 7.12 3.67 -10.38
C CYS A 53 6.25 2.62 -9.66
N LEU A 54 4.95 2.86 -9.60
CA LEU A 54 3.97 2.02 -8.91
C LEU A 54 3.08 1.34 -9.96
N SER A 55 3.02 0.01 -9.94
CA SER A 55 2.30 -0.81 -10.93
C SER A 55 1.72 -2.06 -10.29
N ALA A 56 0.70 -2.65 -10.95
CA ALA A 56 -0.18 -3.72 -10.46
C ALA A 56 -1.34 -3.25 -9.56
N GLY A 57 -2.27 -4.18 -9.30
CA GLY A 57 -3.62 -3.87 -8.81
C GLY A 57 -3.69 -3.21 -7.43
N VAL A 58 -2.71 -3.45 -6.56
CA VAL A 58 -2.65 -2.78 -5.24
C VAL A 58 -2.56 -1.27 -5.38
N PHE A 59 -1.84 -0.79 -6.39
CA PHE A 59 -1.64 0.65 -6.63
C PHE A 59 -2.79 1.30 -7.42
N ALA A 60 -3.87 0.55 -7.71
CA ALA A 60 -5.16 1.16 -8.02
C ALA A 60 -5.79 1.84 -6.78
N ASN A 61 -5.28 1.54 -5.58
CA ASN A 61 -5.65 2.20 -4.34
C ASN A 61 -4.92 3.55 -4.21
N VAL A 62 -5.65 4.63 -4.50
CA VAL A 62 -5.10 6.00 -4.43
C VAL A 62 -4.64 6.42 -3.04
N LEU A 63 -5.23 5.85 -1.98
CA LEU A 63 -4.84 6.16 -0.60
C LEU A 63 -3.45 5.59 -0.30
N VAL A 64 -3.17 4.36 -0.74
CA VAL A 64 -1.82 3.76 -0.63
C VAL A 64 -0.80 4.60 -1.41
N ASN A 65 -1.14 5.04 -2.62
CA ASN A 65 -0.24 5.88 -3.44
C ASN A 65 0.08 7.21 -2.75
N GLN A 66 -0.93 7.85 -2.15
CA GLN A 66 -0.76 9.08 -1.38
C GLN A 66 0.22 8.85 -0.21
N ARG A 67 0.01 7.80 0.60
CA ARG A 67 0.89 7.48 1.74
C ARG A 67 2.34 7.32 1.33
N VAL A 68 2.58 6.66 0.20
CA VAL A 68 3.93 6.50 -0.36
C VAL A 68 4.51 7.85 -0.83
N ALA A 69 3.71 8.68 -1.49
CA ALA A 69 4.13 9.99 -1.97
C ALA A 69 4.43 10.99 -0.84
N GLU A 70 3.82 10.82 0.34
CA GLU A 70 4.04 11.64 1.54
C GLU A 70 5.34 11.32 2.29
N LEU A 71 6.05 10.23 1.92
CA LEU A 71 7.33 9.90 2.53
C LEU A 71 8.39 10.96 2.21
N ALA A 72 9.12 11.42 3.24
CA ALA A 72 10.13 12.47 3.10
C ALA A 72 11.25 12.10 2.10
N GLU A 73 11.60 10.82 2.04
CA GLU A 73 12.60 10.30 1.12
C GLU A 73 12.08 10.20 -0.33
N CYS A 74 10.75 10.19 -0.53
CA CYS A 74 10.12 10.14 -1.86
C CYS A 74 10.19 11.52 -2.54
N GLY A 75 10.71 11.54 -3.77
CA GLY A 75 10.77 12.72 -4.63
C GLY A 75 9.70 12.73 -5.72
N GLY A 76 8.80 11.75 -5.73
CA GLY A 76 7.69 11.64 -6.68
C GLY A 76 7.34 10.20 -7.05
N VAL A 77 6.07 9.98 -7.36
CA VAL A 77 5.52 8.70 -7.81
C VAL A 77 4.98 8.81 -9.23
N PHE A 78 5.14 7.76 -10.02
CA PHE A 78 4.46 7.55 -11.29
C PHE A 78 3.62 6.28 -11.18
N VAL A 79 2.31 6.39 -11.36
CA VAL A 79 1.39 5.25 -11.31
C VAL A 79 1.13 4.78 -12.73
N VAL A 80 1.50 3.53 -13.02
CA VAL A 80 1.33 2.93 -14.35
C VAL A 80 -0.16 2.74 -14.64
N PRO A 81 -0.71 3.30 -15.74
CA PRO A 81 -2.15 3.24 -16.01
C PRO A 81 -2.73 1.81 -16.10
N PRO A 82 -2.11 0.84 -16.80
CA PRO A 82 -2.59 -0.54 -16.77
C PRO A 82 -2.21 -1.23 -15.46
N MET A 83 -3.14 -1.24 -14.50
CA MET A 83 -2.97 -1.82 -13.16
C MET A 83 -3.51 -3.26 -13.03
N ARG A 84 -3.93 -3.86 -14.15
CA ARG A 84 -4.25 -5.29 -14.28
C ARG A 84 -3.20 -5.97 -15.16
N ASP A 85 -3.34 -7.26 -15.41
CA ASP A 85 -2.41 -8.07 -16.22
C ASP A 85 -2.14 -7.52 -17.62
N ALA A 86 -3.00 -6.66 -18.15
CA ALA A 86 -2.73 -5.88 -19.36
C ALA A 86 -1.41 -5.08 -19.30
N GLY A 87 -0.96 -4.69 -18.10
CA GLY A 87 0.31 -4.00 -17.89
C GLY A 87 1.54 -4.90 -18.09
N LEU A 88 1.38 -6.23 -18.04
CA LEU A 88 2.48 -7.17 -18.29
C LEU A 88 2.99 -7.07 -19.71
N ALA A 89 2.11 -6.91 -20.70
CA ALA A 89 2.51 -6.73 -22.09
C ALA A 89 3.34 -5.44 -22.28
N SER A 90 2.91 -4.33 -21.65
CA SER A 90 3.68 -3.08 -21.64
C SER A 90 5.02 -3.24 -20.93
N GLY A 91 5.06 -3.98 -19.81
CA GLY A 91 6.28 -4.26 -19.08
C GLY A 91 7.26 -5.18 -19.83
N ALA A 92 6.74 -6.11 -20.64
CA ALA A 92 7.57 -7.03 -21.44
C ALA A 92 8.16 -6.38 -22.69
N ALA A 93 7.56 -5.29 -23.17
CA ALA A 93 8.03 -4.56 -24.34
C ALA A 93 9.12 -3.51 -24.04
N LEU A 94 9.31 -3.15 -22.76
CA LEU A 94 10.32 -2.19 -22.28
C LEU A 94 11.60 -2.90 -21.85
#